data_AF-A0A536KQS2-F1
#
_entry.id   AF-A0A536KQS2-F1
#
_cell.length_a   1.000
_cell.length_b   1.000
_cell.length_c   1.000
_cell.angle_alpha   90.00
_cell.angle_beta   90.00
_cell.angle_gamma   90.00
#
_symmetry.space_group_name_H-M   'P 1'
#
loop_
_entity.id
_entity.type
_entity.pdbx_description
1 polymer ?
#
loop_
_entity_poly.entity_id
_entity_poly.type
_entity_poly.pdbx_seq_one_letter_code
_entity_poly.pdbx_strand_id
1 'polypeptide(L)'
;MPANSCELLVIGGGGAGMAAALAGADAGADVLVVEKSQKLGGTYAFSSGLVWVPANRSAREAGIEDSIDLARHHINNLNGGKSVPEVLEAYLQRGPETLDFLAEHGVPLDWIPRYPDYYAEQPGGLMEGRYLSSPVFDGARELPAEWRERAEFSPYYTDVPASWPEIQAWGGYGLISEWDWKLLEERKQRGVVGWGGATTGYMMAACLRTGRIRFQLGTKLLELDKDASGRVVGATVSIDGGGPEHIAARAGVVLAAGGYDHNPEMQRQFDPHPNATPFSNPSVDGSGGEHRRQRGRPRAFLSGLVRRQPGRPAVRRRLLLPGPGQRHGPLRHQELPVREPALLDGLRRGVEGDLPARSRQAGRGAVLDAEGRECCPACEQDRGRRRRARGDAANVQRRRRGRPRRRVRPRLDGLGAQ
;
A
#
# COMPACT_ATOMS: atom_id res chain seq x y z
N MET A 1 8.13 -9.02 -28.34
CA MET A 1 6.81 -8.43 -28.67
C MET A 1 7.06 -7.18 -29.51
N PRO A 2 6.23 -6.83 -30.50
CA PRO A 2 6.33 -5.53 -31.15
C PRO A 2 6.12 -4.41 -30.12
N ALA A 3 6.78 -3.27 -30.32
CA ALA A 3 6.87 -2.17 -29.35
C ALA A 3 5.48 -1.71 -28.85
N ASN A 4 4.48 -1.69 -29.73
CA ASN A 4 3.13 -1.19 -29.48
C ASN A 4 2.11 -2.29 -29.09
N SER A 5 2.56 -3.32 -28.37
CA SER A 5 1.69 -4.36 -27.81
C SER A 5 2.18 -4.86 -26.45
N CYS A 6 1.25 -5.31 -25.62
CA CYS A 6 1.49 -5.91 -24.30
C CYS A 6 0.39 -6.92 -23.95
N GLU A 7 0.60 -7.70 -22.90
CA GLU A 7 -0.47 -8.52 -22.31
C GLU A 7 -1.40 -7.65 -21.47
N LEU A 8 -0.84 -6.82 -20.58
CA LEU A 8 -1.57 -5.91 -19.71
C LEU A 8 -1.14 -4.47 -19.96
N LEU A 9 -2.11 -3.61 -20.30
CA LEU A 9 -1.91 -2.18 -20.40
C LEU A 9 -2.42 -1.49 -19.13
N VAL A 10 -1.57 -0.71 -18.47
CA VAL A 10 -1.94 0.08 -17.29
C VAL A 10 -1.85 1.55 -17.63
N ILE A 11 -2.95 2.28 -17.44
CA ILE A 11 -3.01 3.73 -17.64
C ILE A 11 -2.83 4.42 -16.30
N GLY A 12 -1.71 5.13 -16.13
CA GLY A 12 -1.31 5.85 -14.92
C GLY A 12 -0.20 5.15 -14.16
N GLY A 13 0.86 5.90 -13.86
CA GLY A 13 2.06 5.47 -13.13
C GLY A 13 2.05 5.86 -11.65
N GLY A 14 0.87 6.01 -11.04
CA GLY A 14 0.71 6.25 -9.59
C GLY A 14 0.71 4.95 -8.78
N GLY A 15 0.51 5.05 -7.46
CA GLY A 15 0.54 3.89 -6.54
C GLY A 15 -0.37 2.73 -6.96
N ALA A 16 -1.63 3.01 -7.34
CA ALA A 16 -2.56 1.98 -7.82
C ALA A 16 -2.12 1.36 -9.15
N GLY A 17 -1.58 2.17 -10.08
CA GLY A 17 -1.10 1.69 -11.37
C GLY A 17 0.12 0.79 -11.24
N MET A 18 1.10 1.20 -10.43
CA MET A 18 2.28 0.38 -10.15
C MET A 18 1.92 -0.90 -9.38
N ALA A 19 0.94 -0.87 -8.46
CA ALA A 19 0.46 -2.07 -7.77
C ALA A 19 -0.18 -3.06 -8.75
N ALA A 20 -1.02 -2.57 -9.67
CA ALA A 20 -1.62 -3.40 -10.72
C ALA A 20 -0.55 -3.95 -11.69
N ALA A 21 0.45 -3.15 -12.03
CA ALA A 21 1.55 -3.57 -12.88
C ALA A 21 2.40 -4.68 -12.23
N LEU A 22 2.71 -4.54 -10.94
CA LEU A 22 3.39 -5.58 -10.16
C LEU A 22 2.58 -6.87 -10.13
N ALA A 23 1.29 -6.80 -9.80
CA ALA A 23 0.43 -7.98 -9.78
C ALA A 23 0.34 -8.66 -11.16
N GLY A 24 0.26 -7.88 -12.24
CA GLY A 24 0.29 -8.42 -13.61
C GLY A 24 1.60 -9.10 -13.95
N ALA A 25 2.73 -8.48 -13.59
CA ALA A 25 4.06 -9.01 -13.84
C ALA A 25 4.36 -10.28 -13.03
N ASP A 26 3.92 -10.33 -11.76
CA ASP A 26 4.00 -11.51 -10.90
C ASP A 26 3.19 -12.68 -11.46
N ALA A 27 2.02 -12.39 -12.04
CA ALA A 27 1.24 -13.36 -12.82
C ALA A 27 1.88 -13.74 -14.18
N GLY A 28 3.06 -13.19 -14.51
CA GLY A 28 3.84 -13.51 -15.70
C GLY A 28 3.52 -12.68 -16.94
N ALA A 29 2.66 -11.66 -16.84
CA ALA A 29 2.30 -10.81 -17.96
C ALA A 29 3.47 -9.91 -18.42
N ASP A 30 3.53 -9.60 -19.72
CA ASP A 30 4.28 -8.44 -20.23
C ASP A 30 3.41 -7.20 -20.03
N VAL A 31 3.89 -6.27 -19.21
CA VAL A 31 3.09 -5.12 -18.77
C VAL A 31 3.66 -3.84 -19.36
N LEU A 32 2.78 -3.02 -19.94
CA LEU A 32 3.10 -1.65 -20.32
C LEU A 32 2.32 -0.68 -19.43
N VAL A 33 3.03 0.18 -18.72
CA VAL A 33 2.47 1.30 -17.98
C VAL A 33 2.67 2.57 -18.81
N VAL A 34 1.58 3.27 -19.13
CA VAL A 34 1.64 4.59 -19.77
C VAL A 34 1.30 5.66 -18.73
N GLU A 35 2.14 6.69 -18.63
CA GLU A 35 1.98 7.81 -17.70
C GLU A 35 1.96 9.12 -18.49
N LYS A 36 0.98 9.98 -18.21
CA LYS A 36 0.80 11.26 -18.89
C LYS A 36 1.93 12.24 -18.57
N SER A 37 2.41 12.24 -17.33
CA SER A 37 3.55 13.05 -16.90
C SER A 37 4.89 12.50 -17.39
N GLN A 38 5.92 13.33 -17.33
CA GLN A 38 7.32 12.92 -17.48
C GLN A 38 7.89 12.25 -16.21
N LYS A 39 7.07 12.10 -15.15
CA LYS A 39 7.42 11.51 -13.86
C LYS A 39 6.37 10.53 -13.36
N LEU A 40 6.83 9.48 -12.65
CA LEU A 40 6.00 8.46 -12.01
C LEU A 40 5.65 8.83 -10.57
N GLY A 41 4.45 8.45 -10.12
CA GLY A 41 3.97 8.63 -8.74
C GLY A 41 2.66 9.41 -8.64
N GLY A 42 2.49 10.46 -9.46
CA GLY A 42 1.30 11.30 -9.46
C GLY A 42 0.96 11.85 -8.06
N THR A 43 -0.31 11.94 -7.72
CA THR A 43 -0.76 12.42 -6.40
C THR A 43 -0.29 11.54 -5.24
N TYR A 44 0.01 10.26 -5.48
CA TYR A 44 0.49 9.38 -4.43
C TYR A 44 1.85 9.84 -3.89
N ALA A 45 2.75 10.28 -4.78
CA ALA A 45 4.03 10.88 -4.41
C ALA A 45 3.88 12.18 -3.59
N PHE A 46 2.76 12.89 -3.78
CA PHE A 46 2.46 14.13 -3.05
C PHE A 46 1.94 13.86 -1.64
N SER A 47 1.49 12.64 -1.36
CA SER A 47 0.79 12.28 -0.12
C SER A 47 1.73 12.10 1.09
N SER A 48 1.15 11.98 2.27
CA SER A 48 1.84 11.52 3.47
C SER A 48 2.27 10.05 3.42
N GLY A 49 1.94 9.29 2.38
CA GLY A 49 2.30 7.87 2.26
C GLY A 49 1.64 6.96 3.30
N LEU A 50 0.57 7.44 3.93
CA LEU A 50 -0.21 6.66 4.90
C LEU A 50 -1.13 5.70 4.14
N VAL A 51 -1.06 4.42 4.50
CA VAL A 51 -1.95 3.37 3.99
C VAL A 51 -2.77 2.86 5.15
N TRP A 52 -4.10 2.85 5.04
CA TRP A 52 -4.97 2.32 6.09
C TRP A 52 -5.39 0.90 5.70
N VAL A 53 -4.99 -0.10 6.48
CA VAL A 53 -5.39 -1.50 6.26
C VAL A 53 -5.57 -2.17 7.63
N PRO A 54 -6.76 -2.69 7.93
CA PRO A 54 -7.03 -3.36 9.21
C PRO A 54 -6.44 -4.77 9.22
N ALA A 55 -6.34 -5.37 10.41
CA ALA A 55 -5.91 -6.76 10.62
C ALA A 55 -4.59 -7.14 9.90
N ASN A 56 -3.72 -6.15 9.68
CA ASN A 56 -2.48 -6.32 8.96
C ASN A 56 -1.44 -7.08 9.81
N ARG A 57 -0.46 -7.68 9.12
CA ARG A 57 0.57 -8.51 9.74
C ARG A 57 1.42 -7.75 10.75
N SER A 58 1.90 -6.55 10.41
CA SER A 58 2.84 -5.79 11.25
C SER A 58 2.19 -5.31 12.56
N ALA A 59 0.92 -4.88 12.53
CA ALA A 59 0.17 -4.55 13.74
C ALA A 59 -0.05 -5.78 14.64
N ARG A 60 -0.39 -6.94 14.04
CA ARG A 60 -0.57 -8.20 14.78
C ARG A 60 0.73 -8.68 15.43
N GLU A 61 1.85 -8.59 14.73
CA GLU A 61 3.18 -8.92 15.27
C GLU A 61 3.59 -7.97 16.41
N ALA A 62 3.10 -6.74 16.39
CA ALA A 62 3.24 -5.78 17.49
C ALA A 62 2.25 -6.01 18.67
N GLY A 63 1.42 -7.04 18.59
CA GLY A 63 0.45 -7.39 19.65
C GLY A 63 -0.82 -6.54 19.65
N ILE A 64 -1.10 -5.82 18.56
CA ILE A 64 -2.32 -5.02 18.43
C ILE A 64 -3.50 -5.92 18.09
N GLU A 65 -4.54 -5.86 18.91
CA GLU A 65 -5.80 -6.57 18.67
C GLU A 65 -6.67 -5.77 17.69
N ASP A 66 -6.81 -6.29 16.47
CA ASP A 66 -7.68 -5.74 15.43
C ASP A 66 -8.37 -6.86 14.65
N SER A 67 -9.46 -6.54 13.96
CA SER A 67 -10.17 -7.50 13.11
C SER A 67 -10.87 -6.81 11.93
N ILE A 68 -11.14 -7.61 10.91
CA ILE A 68 -11.95 -7.17 9.76
C ILE A 68 -13.34 -6.70 10.21
N ASP A 69 -13.95 -7.39 11.18
CA ASP A 69 -15.28 -7.03 11.69
C ASP A 69 -15.28 -5.68 12.40
N LEU A 70 -14.26 -5.41 13.21
CA LEU A 70 -14.10 -4.14 13.89
C LEU A 70 -13.91 -2.99 12.88
N ALA A 71 -13.06 -3.20 11.87
CA ALA A 71 -12.83 -2.24 10.80
C ALA A 71 -14.07 -2.01 9.93
N ARG A 72 -14.83 -3.06 9.61
CA ARG A 72 -16.11 -2.95 8.89
C ARG A 72 -17.10 -2.10 9.66
N HIS A 73 -17.24 -2.37 10.97
CA HIS A 73 -18.10 -1.59 11.84
C HIS A 73 -17.67 -0.13 11.86
N HIS A 74 -16.36 0.14 11.95
CA HIS A 74 -15.83 1.49 11.91
C HIS A 74 -16.20 2.25 10.63
N ILE A 75 -15.92 1.65 9.47
CA ILE A 75 -16.20 2.27 8.16
C ILE A 75 -17.71 2.54 8.01
N ASN A 76 -18.55 1.55 8.32
CA ASN A 76 -20.00 1.69 8.19
C ASN A 76 -20.57 2.72 9.17
N ASN A 77 -20.01 2.83 10.38
CA ASN A 77 -20.39 3.87 11.32
C ASN A 77 -20.04 5.27 10.78
N LEU A 78 -18.82 5.47 10.28
CA LEU A 78 -18.36 6.77 9.79
C LEU A 78 -19.08 7.24 8.52
N ASN A 79 -19.41 6.31 7.61
CA ASN A 79 -20.06 6.67 6.34
C ASN A 79 -21.60 6.56 6.36
N GLY A 80 -22.17 6.18 7.51
CA GLY A 80 -23.62 5.99 7.67
C GLY A 80 -24.17 4.82 6.84
N GLY A 81 -23.40 3.75 6.69
CA GLY A 81 -23.78 2.54 5.96
C GLY A 81 -23.86 2.71 4.45
N LYS A 82 -23.21 3.72 3.88
CA LYS A 82 -23.28 4.05 2.43
C LYS A 82 -22.23 3.34 1.56
N SER A 83 -21.48 2.41 2.14
CA SER A 83 -20.55 1.56 1.40
C SER A 83 -21.27 0.73 0.33
N VAL A 84 -20.61 0.50 -0.80
CA VAL A 84 -20.97 -0.61 -1.69
C VAL A 84 -20.44 -1.89 -1.04
N PRO A 85 -21.30 -2.82 -0.58
CA PRO A 85 -20.87 -3.95 0.26
C PRO A 85 -19.75 -4.78 -0.38
N GLU A 86 -19.87 -5.11 -1.66
CA GLU A 86 -18.91 -5.96 -2.36
C GLU A 86 -17.53 -5.29 -2.47
N VAL A 87 -17.50 -3.96 -2.63
CA VAL A 87 -16.25 -3.18 -2.69
C VAL A 87 -15.62 -3.10 -1.30
N LEU A 88 -16.43 -2.87 -0.26
CA LEU A 88 -15.96 -2.83 1.12
C LEU A 88 -15.36 -4.18 1.53
N GLU A 89 -16.07 -5.28 1.26
CA GLU A 89 -15.58 -6.62 1.57
C GLU A 89 -14.29 -6.94 0.81
N ALA A 90 -14.24 -6.64 -0.49
CA ALA A 90 -13.03 -6.86 -1.27
C ALA A 90 -11.84 -6.07 -0.69
N TYR A 91 -12.03 -4.80 -0.32
CA TYR A 91 -10.99 -3.99 0.29
C TYR A 91 -10.53 -4.56 1.64
N LEU A 92 -11.47 -4.89 2.54
CA LEU A 92 -11.15 -5.40 3.87
C LEU A 92 -10.42 -6.74 3.81
N GLN A 93 -10.88 -7.67 2.98
CA GLN A 93 -10.30 -9.01 2.87
C GLN A 93 -8.97 -9.00 2.12
N ARG A 94 -8.87 -8.25 1.02
CA ARG A 94 -7.66 -8.22 0.17
C ARG A 94 -6.60 -7.25 0.66
N GLY A 95 -6.94 -6.31 1.54
CA GLY A 95 -6.01 -5.32 2.08
C GLY A 95 -4.76 -5.97 2.70
N PRO A 96 -4.90 -6.84 3.73
CA PRO A 96 -3.77 -7.53 4.34
C PRO A 96 -2.94 -8.35 3.35
N GLU A 97 -3.61 -9.10 2.47
CA GLU A 97 -2.95 -9.90 1.43
C GLU A 97 -2.12 -9.02 0.47
N THR A 98 -2.64 -7.83 0.13
CA THR A 98 -1.94 -6.88 -0.74
C THR A 98 -0.69 -6.33 -0.05
N LEU A 99 -0.73 -6.07 1.26
CA LEU A 99 0.44 -5.63 2.01
C LEU A 99 1.54 -6.70 2.02
N ASP A 100 1.17 -7.96 2.28
CA ASP A 100 2.11 -9.07 2.27
C ASP A 100 2.73 -9.25 0.87
N PHE A 101 1.91 -9.20 -0.19
CA PHE A 101 2.37 -9.23 -1.58
C PHE A 101 3.36 -8.10 -1.90
N LEU A 102 3.05 -6.86 -1.49
CA LEU A 102 3.93 -5.72 -1.71
C LEU A 102 5.25 -5.85 -0.95
N ALA A 103 5.21 -6.34 0.29
CA ALA A 103 6.40 -6.59 1.10
C ALA A 103 7.31 -7.66 0.47
N GLU A 104 6.74 -8.75 -0.05
CA GLU A 104 7.47 -9.78 -0.81
C GLU A 104 8.15 -9.23 -2.06
N HIS A 105 7.55 -8.19 -2.67
CA HIS A 105 8.10 -7.47 -3.80
C HIS A 105 9.05 -6.32 -3.39
N GLY A 106 9.40 -6.19 -2.12
CA GLY A 106 10.34 -5.18 -1.63
C GLY A 106 9.74 -3.78 -1.50
N VAL A 107 8.43 -3.69 -1.29
CA VAL A 107 7.72 -2.45 -0.93
C VAL A 107 7.23 -2.58 0.51
N PRO A 108 8.08 -2.23 1.50
CA PRO A 108 7.72 -2.35 2.91
C PRO A 108 6.66 -1.31 3.30
N LEU A 109 5.63 -1.77 4.00
CA LEU A 109 4.59 -0.95 4.62
C LEU A 109 4.33 -1.52 6.02
N ASP A 110 4.78 -0.80 7.04
CA ASP A 110 4.69 -1.23 8.42
C ASP A 110 3.76 -0.33 9.23
N TRP A 111 3.05 -0.93 10.19
CA TRP A 111 2.21 -0.24 11.14
C TRP A 111 2.97 0.87 11.85
N ILE A 112 2.31 2.01 12.05
CA ILE A 112 2.89 3.19 12.67
C ILE A 112 2.48 3.21 14.16
N PRO A 113 3.44 3.05 15.10
CA PRO A 113 3.12 3.11 16.51
C PRO A 113 2.59 4.49 16.93
N ARG A 114 1.58 4.50 17.80
CA ARG A 114 0.97 5.73 18.36
C ARG A 114 0.36 6.65 17.29
N TYR A 115 -0.17 6.08 16.21
CA TYR A 115 -0.86 6.82 15.16
C TYR A 115 -2.33 6.41 15.09
N PRO A 116 -3.22 7.00 15.91
CA PRO A 116 -4.62 6.58 16.01
C PRO A 116 -5.37 6.73 14.70
N ASP A 117 -6.45 5.96 14.55
CA ASP A 117 -7.47 6.28 13.54
C ASP A 117 -7.97 7.72 13.73
N TYR A 118 -8.28 8.42 12.64
CA TYR A 118 -8.69 9.83 12.73
C TYR A 118 -9.94 10.06 13.59
N TYR A 119 -10.80 9.04 13.67
CA TYR A 119 -12.00 9.00 14.50
C TYR A 119 -11.96 7.79 15.46
N ALA A 120 -10.80 7.53 16.06
CA ALA A 120 -10.57 6.37 16.92
C ALA A 120 -11.55 6.26 18.10
N GLU A 121 -12.16 7.37 18.52
CA GLU A 121 -13.17 7.40 19.58
C GLU A 121 -14.56 6.88 19.15
N GLN A 122 -14.77 6.72 17.85
CA GLN A 122 -16.04 6.22 17.30
C GLN A 122 -16.09 4.69 17.35
N PRO A 123 -17.29 4.07 17.33
CA PRO A 123 -17.45 2.63 17.25
C PRO A 123 -16.54 2.00 16.17
N GLY A 124 -15.81 0.94 16.55
CA GLY A 124 -14.85 0.25 15.69
C GLY A 124 -13.50 0.95 15.48
N GLY A 125 -13.34 2.19 15.95
CA GLY A 125 -12.09 2.94 15.87
C GLY A 125 -11.01 2.33 16.76
N LEU A 126 -9.74 2.50 16.38
CA LEU A 126 -8.60 1.98 17.11
C LEU A 126 -7.65 3.11 17.53
N MET A 127 -7.37 3.22 18.84
CA MET A 127 -6.49 4.26 19.40
C MET A 127 -5.01 4.00 19.07
N GLU A 128 -4.65 2.73 18.95
CA GLU A 128 -3.37 2.25 18.47
C GLU A 128 -3.24 2.49 16.95
N GLY A 129 -4.38 2.54 16.27
CA GLY A 129 -4.55 2.86 14.85
C GLY A 129 -4.15 1.78 13.87
N ARG A 130 -4.54 1.98 12.60
CA ARG A 130 -4.34 1.00 11.50
C ARG A 130 -3.56 1.55 10.32
N TYR A 131 -2.90 2.69 10.51
CA TYR A 131 -2.09 3.29 9.46
C TYR A 131 -0.72 2.62 9.37
N LEU A 132 -0.28 2.43 8.14
CA LEU A 132 1.02 1.93 7.76
C LEU A 132 1.76 2.97 6.94
N SER A 133 3.07 2.88 6.90
CA SER A 133 3.91 3.67 6.00
C SER A 133 5.19 2.95 5.64
N SER A 134 5.81 3.38 4.54
CA SER A 134 7.16 2.94 4.21
C SER A 134 8.23 3.65 5.07
N PRO A 135 9.39 3.00 5.29
CA PRO A 135 10.59 3.69 5.74
C PRO A 135 11.03 4.75 4.72
N VAL A 136 12.03 5.55 5.09
CA VAL A 136 12.66 6.49 4.16
C VAL A 136 13.29 5.76 2.98
N PHE A 137 13.31 6.40 1.82
CA PHE A 137 13.82 5.84 0.58
C PHE A 137 15.03 6.62 0.08
N ASP A 138 16.11 5.90 -0.24
CA ASP A 138 17.33 6.46 -0.82
C ASP A 138 17.39 6.13 -2.32
N GLY A 139 16.95 7.05 -3.18
CA GLY A 139 16.92 6.84 -4.62
C GLY A 139 18.31 6.65 -5.23
N ALA A 140 19.38 7.15 -4.61
CA ALA A 140 20.74 6.93 -5.08
C ALA A 140 21.19 5.48 -4.89
N ARG A 141 20.66 4.81 -3.86
CA ARG A 141 20.92 3.39 -3.58
C ARG A 141 19.97 2.45 -4.33
N GLU A 142 18.70 2.80 -4.39
CA GLU A 142 17.63 1.86 -4.77
C GLU A 142 17.21 1.95 -6.25
N LEU A 143 17.52 3.06 -6.95
CA LEU A 143 17.13 3.27 -8.35
C LEU A 143 18.33 3.39 -9.31
N PRO A 144 18.21 2.84 -10.53
CA PRO A 144 19.10 3.19 -11.64
C PRO A 144 19.12 4.70 -11.89
N ALA A 145 20.26 5.23 -12.32
CA ALA A 145 20.49 6.67 -12.41
C ALA A 145 19.45 7.37 -13.30
N GLU A 146 19.11 6.76 -14.44
CA GLU A 146 18.14 7.28 -15.41
C GLU A 146 16.69 7.34 -14.88
N TRP A 147 16.39 6.62 -13.79
CA TRP A 147 15.06 6.59 -13.17
C TRP A 147 14.92 7.53 -11.97
N ARG A 148 16.02 8.06 -11.42
CA ARG A 148 15.99 8.94 -10.25
C ARG A 148 15.25 10.25 -10.53
N GLU A 149 15.49 10.85 -11.69
CA GLU A 149 14.86 12.11 -12.11
C GLU A 149 13.42 11.93 -12.61
N ARG A 150 13.02 10.67 -12.86
CA ARG A 150 11.69 10.28 -13.31
C ARG A 150 10.75 9.94 -12.15
N ALA A 151 11.21 10.01 -10.92
CA ALA A 151 10.36 9.92 -9.74
C ALA A 151 9.71 11.29 -9.46
N GLU A 152 8.41 11.28 -9.19
CA GLU A 152 7.68 12.45 -8.72
C GLU A 152 7.91 12.66 -7.22
N PHE A 153 7.98 13.92 -6.81
CA PHE A 153 8.13 14.28 -5.40
C PHE A 153 7.14 15.39 -5.01
N SER A 154 6.66 15.34 -3.77
CA SER A 154 5.71 16.32 -3.25
C SER A 154 6.29 17.73 -3.20
N PRO A 155 5.65 18.75 -3.79
CA PRO A 155 6.06 20.14 -3.57
C PRO A 155 5.73 20.64 -2.15
N TYR A 156 4.99 19.85 -1.36
CA TYR A 156 4.51 20.26 -0.03
C TYR A 156 5.32 19.67 1.12
N TYR A 157 5.99 18.54 0.88
CA TYR A 157 6.56 17.69 1.94
C TYR A 157 8.02 17.28 1.70
N THR A 158 8.72 17.94 0.76
CA THR A 158 10.13 17.65 0.41
C THR A 158 11.14 17.88 1.54
N ASP A 159 10.75 18.57 2.62
CA ASP A 159 11.69 18.99 3.67
C ASP A 159 11.79 18.05 4.87
N VAL A 160 11.08 16.91 4.85
CA VAL A 160 11.10 15.96 5.98
C VAL A 160 11.47 14.55 5.50
N PRO A 161 12.77 14.23 5.36
CA PRO A 161 13.23 12.90 5.00
C PRO A 161 13.22 11.95 6.23
N ALA A 162 12.04 11.79 6.82
CA ALA A 162 11.75 10.89 7.92
C ALA A 162 10.54 10.03 7.62
N SER A 163 10.53 8.82 8.16
CA SER A 163 9.38 7.93 8.17
C SER A 163 8.41 8.32 9.29
N TRP A 164 7.15 7.87 9.20
CA TRP A 164 6.18 8.10 10.27
C TRP A 164 6.57 7.44 11.61
N PRO A 165 7.12 6.20 11.64
CA PRO A 165 7.61 5.60 12.88
C PRO A 165 8.72 6.43 13.55
N GLU A 166 9.64 7.02 12.78
CA GLU A 166 10.68 7.92 13.32
C GLU A 166 10.05 9.18 13.91
N ILE A 167 9.14 9.83 13.17
CA ILE A 167 8.40 11.00 13.65
C ILE A 167 7.69 10.69 14.97
N GLN A 168 7.04 9.53 15.09
CA GLN A 168 6.38 9.12 16.32
C GLN A 168 7.37 8.81 17.44
N ALA A 169 8.52 8.21 17.14
CA ALA A 169 9.59 7.97 18.11
C ALA A 169 10.17 9.27 18.67
N TRP A 170 10.21 10.34 17.87
CA TRP A 170 10.61 11.69 18.29
C TRP A 170 9.50 12.50 18.95
N GLY A 171 8.39 11.87 19.36
CA GLY A 171 7.28 12.52 20.05
C GLY A 171 6.26 13.21 19.14
N GLY A 172 6.29 12.91 17.84
CA GLY A 172 5.41 13.49 16.84
C GLY A 172 5.70 14.97 16.59
N TYR A 173 4.80 15.63 15.86
CA TYR A 173 4.92 17.06 15.57
C TYR A 173 4.86 17.96 16.81
N GLY A 174 4.37 17.46 17.94
CA GLY A 174 4.33 18.21 19.20
C GLY A 174 5.72 18.53 19.76
N LEU A 175 6.72 17.72 19.41
CA LEU A 175 8.12 17.87 19.83
C LEU A 175 9.06 18.10 18.64
N ILE A 176 8.59 18.83 17.62
CA ILE A 176 9.36 19.08 16.38
C ILE A 176 10.72 19.78 16.64
N SER A 177 10.84 20.55 17.72
CA SER A 177 12.12 21.17 18.13
C SER A 177 13.18 20.14 18.55
N GLU A 178 12.74 18.97 19.01
CA GLU A 178 13.60 17.91 19.55
C GLU A 178 13.99 16.86 18.50
N TRP A 179 13.55 17.03 17.25
CA TRP A 179 13.89 16.11 16.16
C TRP A 179 15.38 16.17 15.82
N ASP A 180 15.92 15.08 15.29
CA ASP A 180 17.31 15.02 14.82
C ASP A 180 17.49 15.76 13.49
N TRP A 181 17.51 17.09 13.57
CA TRP A 181 17.64 17.96 12.40
C TRP A 181 18.95 17.79 11.64
N LYS A 182 20.00 17.32 12.32
CA LYS A 182 21.28 17.00 11.66
C LYS A 182 21.13 15.80 10.74
N LEU A 183 20.52 14.72 11.22
CA LEU A 183 20.21 13.55 10.40
C LEU A 183 19.30 13.89 9.22
N LEU A 184 18.27 14.72 9.44
CA LEU A 184 17.37 15.13 8.36
C LEU A 184 18.09 15.92 7.27
N GLU A 185 18.99 16.83 7.65
CA GLU A 185 19.80 17.60 6.69
C GLU A 185 20.77 16.70 5.91
N GLU A 186 21.45 15.77 6.58
CA GLU A 186 22.32 14.78 5.93
C GLU A 186 21.57 13.90 4.92
N ARG A 187 20.34 13.47 5.27
CA ARG A 187 19.45 12.71 4.39
C ARG A 187 18.99 13.54 3.19
N LYS A 188 18.62 14.80 3.42
CA LYS A 188 18.21 15.73 2.37
C LYS A 188 19.32 15.96 1.35
N GLN A 189 20.56 16.16 1.80
CA GLN A 189 21.72 16.30 0.92
C GLN A 189 21.99 15.05 0.05
N ARG A 190 21.59 13.87 0.54
CA ARG A 190 21.67 12.61 -0.20
C ARG A 190 20.46 12.35 -1.10
N GLY A 191 19.45 13.22 -1.09
CA GLY A 191 18.20 13.01 -1.84
C GLY A 191 17.33 11.89 -1.27
N VAL A 192 17.48 11.56 0.02
CA VAL A 192 16.59 10.63 0.71
C VAL A 192 15.23 11.30 0.89
N VAL A 193 14.15 10.54 0.70
CA VAL A 193 12.78 11.03 0.82
C VAL A 193 11.96 10.20 1.81
N GLY A 194 10.92 10.81 2.37
CA GLY A 194 9.93 10.14 3.23
C GLY A 194 8.57 9.99 2.53
N TRP A 195 7.62 9.41 3.27
CA TRP A 195 6.18 9.50 3.00
C TRP A 195 5.76 8.96 1.61
N GLY A 196 4.87 9.67 0.90
CA GLY A 196 4.38 9.26 -0.42
C GLY A 196 5.49 9.13 -1.45
N GLY A 197 6.51 10.01 -1.37
CA GLY A 197 7.71 9.93 -2.20
C GLY A 197 8.50 8.65 -1.95
N ALA A 198 8.68 8.26 -0.68
CA ALA A 198 9.38 7.03 -0.34
C ALA A 198 8.65 5.79 -0.85
N THR A 199 7.35 5.72 -0.61
CA THR A 199 6.54 4.58 -1.06
C THR A 199 6.50 4.50 -2.60
N THR A 200 6.43 5.65 -3.28
CA THR A 200 6.56 5.73 -4.75
C THR A 200 7.91 5.19 -5.22
N GLY A 201 9.01 5.58 -4.57
CA GLY A 201 10.34 5.08 -4.86
C GLY A 201 10.45 3.56 -4.74
N TYR A 202 9.94 2.98 -3.64
CA TYR A 202 9.90 1.53 -3.46
C TYR A 202 9.08 0.83 -4.54
N MET A 203 7.90 1.34 -4.88
CA MET A 203 7.06 0.80 -5.95
C MET A 203 7.77 0.84 -7.30
N MET A 204 8.45 1.95 -7.62
CA MET A 204 9.25 2.08 -8.84
C MET A 204 10.38 1.05 -8.87
N ALA A 205 11.15 0.93 -7.79
CA ALA A 205 12.25 -0.02 -7.69
C ALA A 205 11.74 -1.47 -7.83
N ALA A 206 10.62 -1.80 -7.18
CA ALA A 206 9.98 -3.10 -7.32
C ALA A 206 9.57 -3.38 -8.77
N CYS A 207 8.91 -2.44 -9.44
CA CYS A 207 8.48 -2.60 -10.83
C CYS A 207 9.67 -2.85 -11.76
N LEU A 208 10.72 -2.03 -11.64
CA LEU A 208 11.92 -2.12 -12.48
C LEU A 208 12.66 -3.46 -12.30
N ARG A 209 12.72 -3.98 -11.05
CA ARG A 209 13.37 -5.27 -10.76
C ARG A 209 12.68 -6.46 -11.42
N THR A 210 11.40 -6.36 -11.79
CA THR A 210 10.68 -7.48 -12.43
C THR A 210 11.24 -7.83 -13.82
N GLY A 211 11.79 -6.84 -14.54
CA GLY A 211 12.17 -6.97 -15.96
C GLY A 211 10.99 -7.22 -16.93
N ARG A 212 9.75 -7.22 -16.44
CA ARG A 212 8.52 -7.47 -17.22
C ARG A 212 7.64 -6.23 -17.40
N ILE A 213 7.95 -5.17 -16.67
CA ILE A 213 7.20 -3.92 -16.69
C ILE A 213 7.98 -2.88 -17.47
N ARG A 214 7.36 -2.37 -18.54
CA ARG A 214 7.85 -1.23 -19.31
C ARG A 214 7.06 0.02 -18.94
N PHE A 215 7.75 1.14 -18.85
CA PHE A 215 7.14 2.44 -18.60
C PHE A 215 7.30 3.35 -19.81
N GLN A 216 6.21 3.98 -20.23
CA GLN A 216 6.18 4.99 -21.27
C GLN A 216 5.60 6.28 -20.71
N LEU A 217 6.48 7.25 -20.46
CA LEU A 217 6.14 8.55 -19.88
C LEU A 217 5.69 9.53 -20.97
N GLY A 218 5.12 10.67 -20.60
CA GLY A 218 4.61 11.65 -21.55
C GLY A 218 3.53 11.09 -22.47
N THR A 219 2.74 10.13 -22.00
CA THR A 219 1.78 9.37 -22.83
C THR A 219 0.39 9.46 -22.23
N LYS A 220 -0.50 10.19 -22.91
CA LYS A 220 -1.88 10.43 -22.50
C LYS A 220 -2.83 9.44 -23.16
N LEU A 221 -3.75 8.84 -22.38
CA LEU A 221 -4.88 8.08 -22.93
C LEU A 221 -5.83 9.01 -23.72
N LEU A 222 -6.15 8.64 -24.96
CA LEU A 222 -7.14 9.32 -25.79
C LEU A 222 -8.44 8.53 -25.92
N GLU A 223 -8.35 7.22 -26.14
CA GLU A 223 -9.52 6.34 -26.33
C GLU A 223 -9.24 4.89 -25.93
N LEU A 224 -10.27 4.16 -25.51
CA LEU A 224 -10.21 2.71 -25.36
C LEU A 224 -10.66 2.02 -26.64
N ASP A 225 -9.78 1.21 -27.20
CA ASP A 225 -10.03 0.50 -28.45
C ASP A 225 -10.88 -0.75 -28.17
N LYS A 226 -11.94 -0.95 -28.95
CA LYS A 226 -12.88 -2.07 -28.78
C LYS A 226 -13.01 -2.86 -30.07
N ASP A 227 -13.13 -4.18 -29.93
CA ASP A 227 -13.48 -5.04 -31.06
C ASP A 227 -14.99 -4.98 -31.36
N ALA A 228 -15.41 -5.72 -32.41
CA ALA A 228 -16.81 -5.79 -32.83
C ALA A 228 -17.76 -6.34 -31.76
N SER A 229 -17.26 -7.08 -30.76
CA SER A 229 -18.05 -7.57 -29.63
C SER A 229 -18.19 -6.54 -28.50
N GLY A 230 -17.45 -5.44 -28.58
CA GLY A 230 -17.38 -4.41 -27.54
C GLY A 230 -16.36 -4.72 -26.43
N ARG A 231 -15.56 -5.78 -26.56
CA ARG A 231 -14.45 -6.07 -25.65
C ARG A 231 -13.35 -5.03 -25.87
N VAL A 232 -12.79 -4.51 -24.77
CA VAL A 232 -11.62 -3.63 -24.82
C VAL A 232 -10.39 -4.48 -25.18
N VAL A 233 -9.70 -4.09 -26.25
CA VAL A 233 -8.56 -4.82 -26.83
C VAL A 233 -7.27 -3.99 -26.85
N GLY A 234 -7.33 -2.75 -26.36
CA GLY A 234 -6.21 -1.82 -26.40
C GLY A 234 -6.65 -0.41 -26.06
N ALA A 235 -5.78 0.54 -26.40
CA ALA A 235 -6.06 1.96 -26.28
C ALA A 235 -5.31 2.78 -27.34
N THR A 236 -5.94 3.86 -27.76
CA THR A 236 -5.31 4.95 -28.49
C THR A 236 -4.72 5.93 -27.48
N VAL A 237 -3.43 6.25 -27.63
CA VAL A 237 -2.69 7.17 -26.77
C VAL A 237 -2.04 8.29 -27.58
N SER A 238 -1.74 9.42 -26.94
CA SER A 238 -0.94 10.51 -27.50
C SER A 238 0.38 10.58 -26.75
N ILE A 239 1.49 10.49 -27.48
CA ILE A 239 2.83 10.67 -26.92
C ILE A 239 3.23 12.14 -27.08
N ASP A 240 3.84 12.74 -26.06
CA ASP A 240 4.35 14.12 -26.11
C ASP A 240 5.28 14.33 -27.30
N GLY A 241 4.98 15.33 -28.14
CA GLY A 241 5.72 15.60 -29.38
C GLY A 241 5.48 14.59 -30.51
N GLY A 242 4.64 13.59 -30.29
CA GLY A 242 4.23 12.57 -31.27
C GLY A 242 2.76 12.69 -31.68
N GLY A 243 2.34 11.81 -32.58
CA GLY A 243 0.94 11.66 -32.98
C GLY A 243 0.19 10.62 -32.13
N PRO A 244 -1.11 10.41 -32.40
CA PRO A 244 -1.86 9.29 -31.83
C PRO A 244 -1.26 7.94 -32.23
N GLU A 245 -1.12 7.03 -31.26
CA GLU A 245 -0.65 5.67 -31.46
C GLU A 245 -1.59 4.65 -30.81
N HIS A 246 -1.73 3.49 -31.45
CA HIS A 246 -2.52 2.38 -30.92
C HIS A 246 -1.63 1.41 -30.14
N ILE A 247 -2.08 1.03 -28.95
CA ILE A 247 -1.43 0.01 -28.12
C ILE A 247 -2.39 -1.15 -27.91
N ALA A 248 -2.04 -2.31 -28.45
CA ALA A 248 -2.82 -3.54 -28.24
C ALA A 248 -2.56 -4.13 -26.83
N ALA A 249 -3.63 -4.53 -26.15
CA ALA A 249 -3.62 -5.12 -24.83
C ALA A 249 -4.41 -6.44 -24.83
N ARG A 250 -3.71 -7.59 -24.84
CA ARG A 250 -4.33 -8.90 -25.12
C ARG A 250 -5.19 -9.41 -23.97
N ALA A 251 -4.69 -9.26 -22.74
CA ALA A 251 -5.40 -9.69 -21.53
C ALA A 251 -6.40 -8.62 -21.07
N GLY A 252 -5.99 -7.34 -21.08
CA GLY A 252 -6.90 -6.23 -20.77
C GLY A 252 -6.20 -4.91 -20.46
N VAL A 253 -7.01 -3.93 -20.07
CA VAL A 253 -6.58 -2.56 -19.73
C VAL A 253 -7.01 -2.23 -18.29
N VAL A 254 -6.08 -1.69 -17.50
CA VAL A 254 -6.34 -1.15 -16.15
C VAL A 254 -6.31 0.37 -16.20
N LEU A 255 -7.38 1.02 -15.71
CA LEU A 255 -7.45 2.48 -15.58
C LEU A 255 -7.09 2.88 -14.16
N ALA A 256 -5.93 3.49 -13.97
CA ALA A 256 -5.39 3.97 -12.70
C ALA A 256 -4.86 5.43 -12.79
N ALA A 257 -5.51 6.24 -13.64
CA ALA A 257 -5.06 7.59 -14.00
C ALA A 257 -5.49 8.72 -13.03
N GLY A 258 -5.95 8.37 -11.82
CA GLY A 258 -6.46 9.34 -10.84
C GLY A 258 -7.89 9.82 -11.10
N GLY A 259 -8.29 10.84 -10.33
CA GLY A 259 -9.60 11.49 -10.40
C GLY A 259 -9.66 12.62 -11.43
N TYR A 260 -10.49 13.61 -11.14
CA TYR A 260 -10.78 14.75 -12.02
C TYR A 260 -10.44 16.10 -11.40
N ASP A 261 -9.55 16.08 -10.40
CA ASP A 261 -9.29 17.21 -9.51
C ASP A 261 -8.87 18.50 -10.25
N HIS A 262 -8.23 18.41 -11.42
CA HIS A 262 -7.83 19.56 -12.22
C HIS A 262 -8.74 19.81 -13.43
N ASN A 263 -9.99 19.32 -13.39
CA ASN A 263 -10.98 19.53 -14.44
C ASN A 263 -12.13 20.43 -13.95
N PRO A 264 -12.12 21.73 -14.29
CA PRO A 264 -13.12 22.69 -13.79
C PRO A 264 -14.56 22.33 -14.13
N GLU A 265 -14.79 21.70 -15.28
CA GLU A 265 -16.13 21.28 -15.68
C GLU A 265 -16.63 20.11 -14.83
N MET A 266 -15.77 19.12 -14.58
CA MET A 266 -16.14 17.99 -13.70
C MET A 266 -16.33 18.43 -12.26
N GLN A 267 -15.46 19.32 -11.76
CA GLN A 267 -15.61 19.91 -10.43
C GLN A 267 -16.97 20.59 -10.29
N ARG A 268 -17.36 21.48 -11.22
CA ARG A 268 -18.68 22.14 -11.21
C ARG A 268 -19.86 21.17 -11.21
N GLN A 269 -19.71 20.03 -11.88
CA GLN A 269 -20.77 19.04 -12.00
C GLN A 269 -20.89 18.13 -10.76
N PHE A 270 -19.79 17.77 -10.10
CA PHE A 270 -19.78 16.69 -9.10
C PHE A 270 -19.36 17.11 -7.71
N ASP A 271 -18.59 18.18 -7.58
CA ASP A 271 -18.03 18.57 -6.30
C ASP A 271 -18.97 19.52 -5.57
N PRO A 272 -19.16 19.34 -4.24
CA PRO A 272 -19.93 20.29 -3.45
C PRO A 272 -19.24 21.66 -3.34
N HIS A 273 -17.93 21.72 -3.62
CA HIS A 273 -17.10 22.92 -3.56
C HIS A 273 -16.20 23.00 -4.79
N PRO A 274 -16.75 23.36 -5.96
CA PRO A 274 -16.06 23.28 -7.25
C PRO A 274 -14.91 24.28 -7.44
N ASN A 275 -14.75 25.24 -6.52
CA ASN A 275 -13.72 26.27 -6.57
C ASN A 275 -12.58 26.02 -5.56
N ALA A 276 -12.54 24.84 -4.93
CA ALA A 276 -11.46 24.49 -4.02
C ALA A 276 -10.16 24.23 -4.81
N THR A 277 -9.06 24.85 -4.39
CA THR A 277 -7.75 24.58 -4.99
C THR A 277 -7.33 23.14 -4.70
N PRO A 278 -7.05 22.31 -5.73
CA PRO A 278 -6.60 20.94 -5.52
C PRO A 278 -5.18 20.88 -4.95
N PHE A 279 -4.93 19.92 -4.06
CA PHE A 279 -3.59 19.55 -3.57
C PHE A 279 -2.99 18.36 -4.33
N SER A 280 -3.70 17.85 -5.34
CA SER A 280 -3.27 16.71 -6.15
C SER A 280 -2.32 17.14 -7.26
N ASN A 281 -1.63 16.16 -7.85
CA ASN A 281 -0.74 16.40 -8.98
C ASN A 281 -1.54 16.99 -10.17
N PRO A 282 -1.04 18.06 -10.83
CA PRO A 282 -1.71 18.68 -11.99
C PRO A 282 -2.03 17.74 -13.15
N SER A 283 -1.38 16.57 -13.23
CA SER A 283 -1.69 15.56 -14.25
C SER A 283 -3.10 14.94 -14.09
N VAL A 284 -3.70 15.02 -12.90
CA VAL A 284 -5.00 14.43 -12.53
C VAL A 284 -6.17 15.30 -13.00
N ASP A 285 -6.56 15.16 -14.27
CA ASP A 285 -7.57 16.00 -14.96
C ASP A 285 -8.82 15.23 -15.43
N GLY A 286 -9.02 13.99 -14.97
CA GLY A 286 -10.19 13.20 -15.31
C GLY A 286 -10.14 12.51 -16.66
N SER A 287 -9.06 12.69 -17.44
CA SER A 287 -8.92 12.09 -18.78
C SER A 287 -9.03 10.57 -18.81
N GLY A 288 -8.64 9.87 -17.74
CA GLY A 288 -8.84 8.41 -17.62
C GLY A 288 -10.28 7.98 -17.33
N GLY A 289 -11.16 8.89 -16.89
CA GLY A 289 -12.55 8.63 -16.53
C GLY A 289 -13.57 9.07 -17.58
N GLU A 290 -13.20 9.96 -18.51
CA GLU A 290 -14.11 10.50 -19.53
C GLU A 290 -14.69 9.41 -20.45
N HIS A 291 -13.94 8.32 -20.74
CA HIS A 291 -14.43 7.20 -21.55
C HIS A 291 -15.60 6.43 -20.90
N ARG A 292 -15.74 6.49 -19.57
CA ARG A 292 -16.90 5.89 -18.88
C ARG A 292 -18.17 6.72 -19.05
N ARG A 293 -18.08 8.01 -19.43
CA ARG A 293 -19.25 8.90 -19.60
C ARG A 293 -20.12 8.53 -20.79
N GLN A 294 -19.54 7.96 -21.84
CA GLN A 294 -20.28 7.70 -23.09
C GLN A 294 -21.37 6.60 -22.96
N ARG A 295 -21.49 5.88 -21.83
CA ARG A 295 -22.42 4.72 -21.73
C ARG A 295 -23.18 4.56 -20.41
N GLY A 296 -23.66 5.64 -19.79
CA GLY A 296 -24.82 5.60 -18.87
C GLY A 296 -24.81 4.59 -17.71
N ARG A 297 -23.65 4.08 -17.26
CA ARG A 297 -23.58 3.14 -16.14
C ARG A 297 -23.79 3.86 -14.80
N PRO A 298 -24.48 3.24 -13.82
CA PRO A 298 -24.76 3.85 -12.53
C PRO A 298 -23.46 4.22 -11.82
N ARG A 299 -23.43 5.46 -11.31
CA ARG A 299 -22.26 6.12 -10.71
C ARG A 299 -22.30 5.87 -9.20
N ALA A 300 -21.33 5.14 -8.66
CA ALA A 300 -21.10 5.12 -7.22
C ALA A 300 -20.24 6.35 -6.83
N PHE A 301 -20.73 7.11 -5.84
CA PHE A 301 -20.06 8.18 -5.09
C PHE A 301 -18.76 8.74 -5.71
N LEU A 302 -18.88 9.78 -6.53
CA LEU A 302 -17.74 10.52 -7.09
C LEU A 302 -17.23 11.63 -6.17
N SER A 303 -17.99 12.02 -5.14
CA SER A 303 -17.58 13.04 -4.16
C SER A 303 -17.11 12.40 -2.87
N GLY A 304 -15.81 12.48 -2.63
CA GLY A 304 -15.14 12.06 -1.40
C GLY A 304 -13.96 12.95 -1.10
N LEU A 305 -14.21 14.25 -0.90
CA LEU A 305 -13.15 15.15 -0.46
C LEU A 305 -12.84 14.85 1.01
N VAL A 306 -11.64 14.33 1.30
CA VAL A 306 -11.14 14.24 2.68
C VAL A 306 -10.90 15.66 3.18
N ARG A 307 -11.86 16.18 3.94
CA ARG A 307 -11.77 17.50 4.57
C ARG A 307 -10.85 17.38 5.79
N ARG A 308 -9.70 18.05 5.77
CA ARG A 308 -9.01 18.38 7.03
C ARG A 308 -9.89 19.42 7.73
N GLN A 309 -10.39 19.12 8.93
CA GLN A 309 -11.02 20.16 9.76
C GLN A 309 -9.95 21.21 10.09
N PRO A 310 -10.12 22.49 9.70
CA PRO A 310 -9.27 23.55 10.20
C PRO A 310 -9.73 23.84 11.63
N GLY A 311 -9.04 23.26 12.62
CA GLY A 311 -9.23 23.64 14.01
C GLY A 311 -9.14 22.50 15.02
N ARG A 312 -7.92 22.09 15.37
CA ARG A 312 -7.55 21.87 16.78
C ARG A 312 -6.15 22.43 17.02
N PRO A 313 -6.01 23.46 17.86
CA PRO A 313 -4.72 24.08 18.14
C PRO A 313 -3.97 23.28 19.20
N ALA A 314 -2.63 23.36 19.12
CA ALA A 314 -1.77 23.19 20.27
C ALA A 314 -2.19 24.16 21.40
N VAL A 315 -1.86 23.75 22.62
CA VAL A 315 -2.24 24.31 23.92
C VAL A 315 -2.23 25.86 24.01
N ARG A 316 -3.40 26.39 24.45
CA ARG A 316 -3.73 27.66 25.15
C ARG A 316 -3.69 29.04 24.46
N ARG A 317 -4.92 29.59 24.39
CA ARG A 317 -5.39 31.00 24.55
C ARG A 317 -5.01 32.06 23.49
N ARG A 318 -5.82 32.15 22.43
CA ARG A 318 -6.71 33.31 22.17
C ARG A 318 -7.66 33.02 20.99
N LEU A 319 -8.81 33.68 21.08
CA LEU A 319 -10.11 33.40 20.45
C LEU A 319 -10.15 33.82 18.97
N LEU A 320 -10.47 32.91 18.05
CA LEU A 320 -10.95 33.26 16.71
C LEU A 320 -12.47 33.37 16.74
N LEU A 321 -12.98 34.60 16.65
CA LEU A 321 -14.42 34.88 16.49
C LEU A 321 -14.77 34.79 14.99
N PRO A 322 -15.75 33.97 14.58
CA PRO A 322 -16.38 34.13 13.28
C PRO A 322 -17.26 35.39 13.25
N GLY A 323 -17.44 35.97 12.06
CA GLY A 323 -18.17 37.22 11.83
C GLY A 323 -19.60 37.24 12.41
N PRO A 324 -20.17 38.44 12.61
CA PRO A 324 -21.35 38.61 13.43
C PRO A 324 -22.60 38.04 12.76
N GLY A 325 -23.29 37.16 13.49
CA GLY A 325 -24.69 36.83 13.24
C GLY A 325 -24.93 35.42 12.73
N GLN A 326 -24.86 34.41 13.60
CA GLN A 326 -25.91 33.41 13.85
C GLN A 326 -25.61 32.70 15.18
N ARG A 327 -26.57 32.69 16.11
CA ARG A 327 -26.45 31.98 17.40
C ARG A 327 -26.96 30.54 17.23
N HIS A 328 -26.13 29.55 17.55
CA HIS A 328 -26.57 28.17 17.81
C HIS A 328 -26.37 27.82 19.30
N GLY A 329 -27.34 27.09 19.87
CA GLY A 329 -27.55 26.90 21.32
C GLY A 329 -26.46 26.13 22.08
N PRO A 330 -26.55 26.09 23.43
CA PRO A 330 -25.42 25.70 24.29
C PRO A 330 -25.20 24.19 24.32
N LEU A 331 -23.94 23.78 24.22
CA LEU A 331 -23.46 22.42 24.52
C LEU A 331 -23.41 22.25 26.05
N ARG A 332 -24.03 21.18 26.56
CA ARG A 332 -23.90 20.78 27.97
C ARG A 332 -22.55 20.10 28.20
N HIS A 333 -21.79 20.57 29.19
CA HIS A 333 -20.59 19.90 29.68
C HIS A 333 -20.98 18.80 30.69
N GLN A 334 -20.49 17.58 30.47
CA GLN A 334 -20.34 16.58 31.53
C GLN A 334 -18.87 16.58 31.96
N GLU A 335 -18.61 16.85 33.23
CA GLU A 335 -17.28 16.74 33.84
C GLU A 335 -17.01 15.28 34.21
N LEU A 336 -15.84 14.75 33.81
CA LEU A 336 -15.29 13.50 34.34
C LEU A 336 -14.10 13.84 35.26
N PRO A 337 -13.93 13.16 36.40
CA PRO A 337 -12.92 13.52 37.39
C PRO A 337 -11.51 13.08 36.97
N VAL A 338 -10.56 13.99 37.16
CA VAL A 338 -9.11 13.78 36.98
C VAL A 338 -8.53 13.08 38.23
N ARG A 339 -7.74 12.02 38.05
CA ARG A 339 -6.82 11.51 39.08
C ARG A 339 -5.37 11.74 38.63
N GLU A 340 -4.59 12.38 39.48
CA GLU A 340 -3.16 12.69 39.29
C GLU A 340 -2.23 11.49 39.64
N PRO A 341 -0.92 11.55 39.26
CA PRO A 341 -0.12 10.38 38.92
C PRO A 341 0.86 9.95 40.02
N ALA A 342 0.96 8.63 40.23
CA ALA A 342 2.07 8.00 40.94
C ALA A 342 2.68 6.92 40.05
N LEU A 343 3.48 7.33 39.05
CA LEU A 343 4.28 6.39 38.25
C LEU A 343 5.50 7.06 37.61
N LEU A 344 6.31 7.78 38.40
CA LEU A 344 7.54 8.42 37.89
C LEU A 344 8.83 8.13 38.69
N ASP A 345 8.82 7.15 39.61
CA ASP A 345 10.03 6.78 40.38
C ASP A 345 10.64 5.40 40.06
N GLY A 346 10.06 4.63 39.13
CA GLY A 346 10.55 3.28 38.78
C GLY A 346 11.60 3.22 37.66
N LEU A 347 11.77 4.29 36.87
CA LEU A 347 12.49 4.22 35.57
C LEU A 347 13.82 4.99 35.53
N ARG A 348 14.38 5.38 36.68
CA ARG A 348 15.72 5.99 36.77
C ARG A 348 16.84 5.07 37.29
N ARG A 349 16.60 3.76 37.42
CA ARG A 349 17.64 2.78 37.76
C ARG A 349 17.58 1.59 36.81
N GLY A 350 18.35 1.67 35.73
CA GLY A 350 18.46 0.58 34.75
C GLY A 350 19.44 0.85 33.61
N VAL A 351 20.34 1.82 33.77
CA VAL A 351 21.44 2.07 32.84
C VAL A 351 22.71 2.05 33.69
N GLU A 352 23.26 0.84 33.87
CA GLU A 352 24.64 0.50 34.24
C GLU A 352 24.63 -0.92 34.85
N GLY A 353 25.24 -1.90 34.18
CA GLY A 353 25.50 -3.22 34.76
C GLY A 353 25.43 -4.39 33.76
N ASP A 354 26.61 -4.89 33.43
CA ASP A 354 26.99 -6.07 32.63
C ASP A 354 26.01 -7.26 32.49
N LEU A 355 26.00 -7.80 31.25
CA LEU A 355 25.52 -9.13 30.89
C LEU A 355 26.31 -10.25 31.61
N PRO A 356 25.63 -11.34 32.04
CA PRO A 356 26.24 -12.65 31.97
C PRO A 356 25.37 -13.75 31.36
N ALA A 357 26.09 -14.83 31.04
CA ALA A 357 25.76 -15.95 30.17
C ALA A 357 24.51 -16.78 30.49
N ARG A 358 23.96 -17.31 29.39
CA ARG A 358 23.09 -18.49 29.21
C ARG A 358 22.90 -19.41 30.43
N SER A 359 21.63 -19.72 30.73
CA SER A 359 21.23 -21.06 31.17
C SER A 359 19.89 -21.47 30.52
N ARG A 360 19.85 -22.71 30.05
CA ARG A 360 18.68 -23.38 29.48
C ARG A 360 17.76 -23.81 30.62
N GLN A 361 16.50 -23.41 30.62
CA GLN A 361 15.42 -24.23 31.15
C GLN A 361 14.08 -23.82 30.56
N ALA A 362 13.36 -24.84 30.08
CA ALA A 362 12.09 -24.73 29.39
C ALA A 362 10.93 -24.52 30.36
N GLY A 363 10.00 -23.61 30.02
CA GLY A 363 8.66 -23.53 30.59
C GLY A 363 7.63 -23.83 29.51
N ARG A 364 6.91 -24.95 29.64
CA ARG A 364 5.75 -25.33 28.82
C ARG A 364 4.46 -24.98 29.58
N GLY A 365 3.40 -24.64 28.84
CA GLY A 365 1.99 -24.74 29.26
C GLY A 365 1.15 -23.55 28.75
N ALA A 366 0.01 -23.68 28.08
CA ALA A 366 -0.87 -24.83 27.83
C ALA A 366 -1.63 -24.66 26.49
N VAL A 367 -2.01 -25.77 25.84
CA VAL A 367 -2.85 -25.81 24.63
C VAL A 367 -4.19 -26.43 25.01
N LEU A 368 -5.28 -25.71 24.77
CA LEU A 368 -6.66 -26.18 24.93
C LEU A 368 -7.13 -26.85 23.62
N ASP A 369 -8.03 -27.83 23.73
CA ASP A 369 -8.70 -28.39 22.55
C ASP A 369 -9.92 -27.54 22.13
N ALA A 370 -10.52 -27.89 20.99
CA ALA A 370 -11.61 -27.14 20.36
C ALA A 370 -12.93 -27.09 21.14
N GLU A 371 -12.99 -27.70 22.33
CA GLU A 371 -14.12 -27.59 23.26
C GLU A 371 -13.71 -27.07 24.65
N GLY A 372 -12.47 -26.58 24.82
CA GLY A 372 -12.04 -25.85 26.01
C GLY A 372 -11.88 -26.70 27.28
N ARG A 373 -11.53 -27.99 27.17
CA ARG A 373 -11.26 -28.84 28.36
C ARG A 373 -9.76 -29.16 28.50
N GLU A 374 -9.27 -29.07 29.73
CA GLU A 374 -7.88 -29.43 30.08
C GLU A 374 -7.67 -30.95 30.01
N CYS A 375 -6.71 -31.41 29.21
CA CYS A 375 -6.35 -32.83 29.11
C CYS A 375 -5.20 -33.20 30.06
N CYS A 376 -5.42 -34.22 30.89
CA CYS A 376 -4.46 -34.78 31.86
C CYS A 376 -3.33 -35.60 31.18
N PRO A 377 -2.08 -35.65 31.72
CA PRO A 377 -0.88 -36.12 31.02
C PRO A 377 -0.73 -37.64 30.79
N ALA A 378 -1.78 -38.44 30.99
CA ALA A 378 -1.69 -39.91 30.94
C ALA A 378 -2.08 -40.55 29.59
N CYS A 379 -2.45 -39.76 28.57
CA CYS A 379 -2.93 -40.29 27.28
C CYS A 379 -1.95 -40.16 26.09
N GLU A 380 -0.75 -39.60 26.28
CA GLU A 380 0.21 -39.38 25.17
C GLU A 380 1.07 -40.61 24.80
N GLN A 381 1.08 -41.67 25.61
CA GLN A 381 1.93 -42.84 25.32
C GLN A 381 1.30 -43.88 24.38
N ASP A 382 0.01 -43.80 24.05
CA ASP A 382 -0.67 -44.83 23.24
C ASP A 382 -0.92 -44.43 21.76
N ARG A 383 -0.68 -43.16 21.39
CA ARG A 383 -0.82 -42.69 20.00
C ARG A 383 0.44 -42.85 19.14
N GLY A 384 1.60 -43.04 19.76
CA GLY A 384 2.89 -43.23 19.09
C GLY A 384 3.17 -44.65 18.56
N ARG A 385 2.46 -45.67 19.07
CA ARG A 385 2.71 -47.09 18.70
C ARG A 385 1.84 -47.64 17.56
N ARG A 386 0.80 -46.91 17.10
CA ARG A 386 -0.12 -47.39 16.05
C ARG A 386 0.16 -46.89 14.63
N ARG A 387 1.25 -46.14 14.40
CA ARG A 387 1.67 -45.70 13.04
C ARG A 387 2.92 -46.39 12.47
N ARG A 388 3.47 -47.41 13.15
CA ARG A 388 4.64 -48.19 12.69
C ARG A 388 4.40 -49.71 12.58
N ALA A 389 3.15 -50.14 12.46
CA ALA A 389 2.82 -51.54 12.21
C ALA A 389 1.60 -51.64 11.25
N ARG A 390 1.90 -51.68 9.95
CA ARG A 390 1.10 -51.99 8.75
C ARG A 390 1.85 -51.30 7.59
N GLY A 391 2.95 -51.85 7.08
CA GLY A 391 3.04 -53.18 6.46
C GLY A 391 2.47 -53.04 5.05
N ASP A 392 3.30 -52.76 4.04
CA ASP A 392 3.96 -53.80 3.25
C ASP A 392 3.03 -54.99 2.97
N ALA A 393 2.23 -54.85 1.90
CA ALA A 393 1.65 -55.96 1.16
C ALA A 393 1.16 -55.46 -0.20
N ALA A 394 1.96 -55.65 -1.25
CA ALA A 394 1.55 -56.09 -2.60
C ALA A 394 2.57 -55.67 -3.67
N ASN A 395 3.57 -56.52 -3.86
CA ASN A 395 4.27 -56.70 -5.12
C ASN A 395 3.66 -57.97 -5.77
N VAL A 396 3.48 -58.02 -7.10
CA VAL A 396 3.63 -59.22 -7.97
C VAL A 396 3.06 -59.02 -9.40
N GLN A 397 3.99 -59.05 -10.38
CA GLN A 397 3.90 -59.63 -11.75
C GLN A 397 3.04 -58.91 -12.81
N ARG A 398 3.50 -58.60 -14.05
CA ARG A 398 4.23 -59.39 -15.08
C ARG A 398 4.95 -58.44 -16.08
N ARG A 399 6.28 -58.60 -16.27
CA ARG A 399 6.99 -59.16 -17.45
C ARG A 399 6.94 -58.33 -18.77
N ARG A 400 8.07 -57.69 -19.15
CA ARG A 400 9.07 -58.09 -20.20
C ARG A 400 8.50 -57.96 -21.63
N ARG A 401 9.10 -57.25 -22.59
CA ARG A 401 10.45 -57.30 -23.21
C ARG A 401 10.62 -55.98 -24.01
N GLY A 402 11.76 -55.42 -24.39
CA GLY A 402 13.16 -55.80 -24.42
C GLY A 402 13.90 -54.73 -25.23
N ARG A 403 15.03 -54.27 -24.68
CA ARG A 403 16.15 -53.47 -25.24
C ARG A 403 16.68 -54.04 -26.60
N PRO A 404 17.73 -53.47 -27.28
CA PRO A 404 18.69 -52.44 -26.81
C PRO A 404 19.23 -51.38 -27.82
N ARG A 405 19.75 -50.28 -27.22
CA ARG A 405 21.07 -49.62 -27.38
C ARG A 405 21.64 -49.31 -28.78
N ARG A 406 22.14 -48.07 -28.93
CA ARG A 406 23.59 -47.78 -28.99
C ARG A 406 23.93 -46.33 -28.62
N ARG A 407 24.94 -46.18 -27.76
CA ARG A 407 25.68 -44.94 -27.46
C ARG A 407 26.78 -44.76 -28.51
N VAL A 408 27.07 -43.53 -28.94
CA VAL A 408 28.43 -42.98 -29.16
C VAL A 408 28.35 -41.44 -29.04
N ARG A 409 29.22 -40.83 -28.20
CA ARG A 409 29.61 -39.39 -28.17
C ARG A 409 30.94 -39.23 -28.96
N PRO A 410 31.58 -38.05 -29.02
CA PRO A 410 31.20 -36.75 -29.60
C PRO A 410 32.25 -36.32 -30.67
N ARG A 411 32.07 -35.17 -31.35
CA ARG A 411 33.19 -34.47 -32.01
C ARG A 411 33.11 -32.96 -31.78
N LEU A 412 34.28 -32.42 -31.44
CA LEU A 412 34.69 -31.02 -31.44
C LEU A 412 35.10 -30.58 -32.85
N ASP A 413 35.47 -29.29 -32.95
CA ASP A 413 36.02 -28.50 -34.08
C ASP A 413 34.96 -27.51 -34.63
N GLY A 414 35.16 -26.21 -34.75
CA GLY A 414 36.30 -25.32 -34.51
C GLY A 414 36.01 -23.96 -35.21
N LEU A 415 36.51 -22.86 -34.63
CA LEU A 415 37.01 -21.60 -35.23
C LEU A 415 36.31 -20.97 -36.46
N GLY A 416 36.13 -19.64 -36.40
CA GLY A 416 36.12 -18.82 -37.62
C GLY A 416 35.39 -17.48 -37.49
N ALA A 417 36.17 -16.40 -37.43
CA ALA A 417 35.71 -15.02 -37.47
C ALA A 417 35.16 -14.61 -38.85
N GLN A 418 34.17 -13.71 -38.85
CA GLN A 418 34.06 -12.52 -39.71
C GLN A 418 33.02 -11.57 -39.12
#